data_AF-A0A920KTS0-F1
#
_entry.id   AF-A0A920KTS0-F1
#
_cell.length_a   1.000
_cell.length_b   1.000
_cell.length_c   1.000
_cell.angle_alpha   90.00
_cell.angle_beta   90.00
_cell.angle_gamma   90.00
#
_symmetry.space_group_name_H-M   'P 1'
#
loop_
_entity.id
_entity.type
_entity.pdbx_description
1 polymer ?
#
loop_
_entity_poly.entity_id
_entity_poly.type
_entity_poly.pdbx_seq_one_letter_code
_entity_poly.pdbx_strand_id
1 'polypeptide(L)'
;MSGNTGSEKRFREQHIDKYLSAFSVSSRDELYAQIAEDLVKSSEVFDRLHPDLARSSVTDKSSHTVDTSPEPLFHIGKAHAGLAVHLGKCCHPLPGDKIVGIVTTGKGITVHTKNCNTLAKFVEIPELWLNVDWPRSATSLLLAVFGL
;
A
#
# COMPACT_ATOMS: atom_id res chain seq x y z
N MET A 1 -22.66 9.26 15.75
CA MET A 1 -21.24 9.33 15.34
C MET A 1 -20.68 7.91 15.37
N SER A 2 -20.94 7.14 14.31
CA SER A 2 -20.51 5.74 14.23
C SER A 2 -19.04 5.70 13.84
N GLY A 3 -18.18 5.37 14.80
CA GLY A 3 -16.78 5.05 14.56
C GLY A 3 -16.71 3.77 13.74
N ASN A 4 -16.32 3.90 12.48
CA ASN A 4 -15.96 2.75 11.66
C ASN A 4 -14.52 2.35 12.01
N THR A 5 -14.36 1.58 13.09
CA THR A 5 -13.10 0.90 13.40
C THR A 5 -12.94 -0.24 12.40
N GLY A 6 -12.38 0.06 11.23
CA GLY A 6 -11.83 -0.96 10.35
C GLY A 6 -10.80 -1.74 11.17
N SER A 7 -11.13 -2.98 11.51
CA SER A 7 -10.27 -3.85 12.31
C SER A 7 -8.90 -3.95 11.63
N GLU A 8 -7.88 -3.34 12.22
CA GLU A 8 -6.48 -3.57 11.84
C GLU A 8 -6.16 -5.04 12.08
N LYS A 9 -6.39 -5.92 11.09
CA LYS A 9 -5.96 -7.32 11.15
C LYS A 9 -4.44 -7.35 11.05
N ARG A 10 -3.77 -7.15 12.18
CA ARG A 10 -2.31 -7.26 12.31
C ARG A 10 -1.86 -8.65 11.85
N PHE A 11 -1.00 -8.68 10.84
CA PHE A 11 -0.40 -9.94 10.36
C PHE A 11 0.38 -10.61 11.50
N ARG A 12 0.11 -11.90 11.72
CA ARG A 12 0.81 -12.77 12.65
C ARG A 12 1.15 -14.05 11.91
N GLU A 13 2.41 -14.48 11.93
CA GLU A 13 2.83 -15.70 11.23
C GLU A 13 2.04 -16.94 11.65
N GLN A 14 1.67 -17.04 12.93
CA GLN A 14 0.83 -18.10 13.48
C GLN A 14 -0.56 -18.20 12.81
N HIS A 15 -0.99 -17.15 12.09
CA HIS A 15 -2.24 -17.19 11.34
C HIS A 15 -2.13 -18.09 10.11
N ILE A 16 -0.93 -18.21 9.52
CA ILE A 16 -0.66 -19.05 8.34
C ILE A 16 -0.87 -20.54 8.69
N ASP A 17 -0.60 -20.93 9.95
CA ASP A 17 -0.76 -22.32 10.41
C ASP A 17 -2.16 -22.89 10.12
N LYS A 18 -3.19 -22.04 10.11
CA LYS A 18 -4.58 -22.43 9.80
C LYS A 18 -4.82 -22.78 8.33
N TYR A 19 -3.93 -22.35 7.45
CA TYR A 19 -4.05 -22.46 6.00
C TYR A 19 -2.99 -23.37 5.37
N LEU A 20 -2.09 -23.97 6.16
CA LEU A 20 -1.05 -24.90 5.66
C LEU A 20 -1.67 -26.07 4.89
N SER A 21 -2.80 -26.60 5.37
CA SER A 21 -3.53 -27.67 4.71
C SER A 21 -4.02 -27.28 3.31
N ALA A 22 -4.29 -26.01 3.04
CA ALA A 22 -4.67 -25.54 1.71
C ALA A 22 -3.54 -25.70 0.69
N PHE A 23 -2.28 -25.70 1.12
CA PHE A 23 -1.10 -25.88 0.26
C PHE A 23 -0.55 -27.31 0.30
N SER A 24 -1.26 -28.25 0.93
CA SER A 24 -0.81 -29.65 1.10
C SER A 24 0.53 -29.76 1.85
N VAL A 25 0.83 -28.81 2.74
CA VAL A 25 2.04 -28.80 3.57
C VAL A 25 1.69 -28.93 5.04
N SER A 26 2.65 -29.41 5.82
CA SER A 26 2.49 -29.69 7.25
C SER A 26 3.11 -28.63 8.15
N SER A 27 4.00 -27.78 7.59
CA SER A 27 4.73 -26.75 8.35
C SER A 27 4.92 -25.47 7.55
N ARG A 28 5.20 -24.37 8.26
CA ARG A 28 5.53 -23.07 7.65
C ARG A 28 6.81 -23.12 6.83
N ASP A 29 7.81 -23.85 7.31
CA ASP A 29 9.10 -23.98 6.63
C ASP A 29 8.94 -24.69 5.28
N GLU A 30 8.05 -25.68 5.21
CA GLU A 30 7.71 -26.37 3.96
C GLU A 30 6.97 -25.44 2.98
N LEU A 31 6.05 -24.61 3.49
CA LEU A 31 5.41 -23.57 2.66
C LEU A 31 6.45 -22.57 2.12
N TYR A 32 7.38 -22.11 2.95
CA TYR A 32 8.43 -21.18 2.54
C TYR A 32 9.38 -21.81 1.51
N ALA A 33 9.71 -23.10 1.66
CA ALA A 33 10.48 -23.85 0.69
C ALA A 33 9.76 -23.93 -0.66
N GLN A 34 8.45 -24.22 -0.68
CA GLN A 34 7.66 -24.23 -1.91
C GLN A 34 7.62 -22.85 -2.60
N ILE A 35 7.57 -21.75 -1.83
CA ILE A 35 7.66 -20.39 -2.41
C ILE A 35 9.05 -20.15 -3.01
N ALA A 36 10.11 -20.54 -2.29
CA ALA A 36 11.48 -20.37 -2.77
C ALA A 36 11.78 -21.19 -4.03
N GLU A 37 11.13 -22.36 -4.18
CA GLU A 37 11.18 -23.22 -5.36
C GLU A 37 10.19 -22.80 -6.48
N ASP A 38 9.45 -21.71 -6.30
CA ASP A 38 8.36 -21.22 -7.19
C ASP A 38 7.24 -22.25 -7.45
N LEU A 39 7.12 -23.26 -6.58
CA LEU A 39 6.02 -24.23 -6.58
C LEU A 39 4.70 -23.58 -6.13
N VAL A 40 4.79 -22.54 -5.29
CA VAL A 40 3.64 -21.74 -4.86
C VAL A 40 4.00 -20.25 -4.96
N LYS A 41 3.25 -19.49 -5.74
CA LYS A 41 3.46 -18.04 -5.87
C LYS A 41 2.99 -17.29 -4.63
N SER A 42 3.71 -16.24 -4.24
CA SER A 42 3.34 -15.41 -3.08
C SER A 42 1.95 -14.77 -3.21
N SER A 43 1.52 -14.45 -4.44
CA SER A 43 0.17 -13.94 -4.71
C SER A 43 -0.91 -14.97 -4.39
N GLU A 44 -0.67 -16.24 -4.74
CA GLU A 44 -1.61 -17.32 -4.46
C GLU A 44 -1.69 -17.61 -2.96
N VAL A 45 -0.57 -17.48 -2.24
CA VAL A 45 -0.59 -17.52 -0.77
C VAL A 45 -1.47 -16.41 -0.20
N PHE A 46 -1.31 -15.19 -0.71
CA PHE A 46 -2.09 -14.04 -0.29
C PHE A 46 -3.60 -14.22 -0.54
N ASP A 47 -3.97 -14.67 -1.75
CA ASP A 47 -5.37 -14.86 -2.14
C ASP A 47 -6.07 -15.90 -1.27
N ARG A 48 -5.38 -17.00 -0.95
CA ARG A 48 -5.94 -18.06 -0.10
C ARG A 48 -5.98 -17.69 1.39
N LEU A 49 -5.06 -16.85 1.87
CA LEU A 49 -5.10 -16.32 3.24
C LEU A 49 -6.16 -15.23 3.42
N HIS A 50 -6.51 -14.55 2.35
CA HIS A 50 -7.46 -13.43 2.34
C HIS A 50 -8.51 -13.60 1.24
N PRO A 51 -9.34 -14.66 1.28
CA PRO A 51 -10.38 -14.89 0.27
C PRO A 51 -11.38 -13.73 0.20
N ASP A 52 -11.61 -13.03 1.33
CA ASP A 52 -12.46 -11.84 1.42
C ASP A 52 -11.90 -10.64 0.63
N LEU A 53 -10.58 -10.61 0.40
CA LEU A 53 -9.85 -9.56 -0.33
C LEU A 53 -9.45 -10.00 -1.74
N ALA A 54 -9.49 -11.29 -2.03
CA ALA A 54 -9.31 -11.87 -3.36
C ALA A 54 -10.48 -11.41 -4.24
N ARG A 55 -10.30 -10.22 -4.86
CA ARG A 55 -11.22 -9.64 -5.82
C ARG A 55 -11.55 -10.67 -6.88
N SER A 56 -12.84 -10.81 -7.18
CA SER A 56 -13.39 -11.60 -8.29
C SER A 56 -12.50 -11.54 -9.53
N SER A 57 -11.69 -12.57 -9.75
CA SER A 57 -11.03 -12.83 -11.02
C SER A 57 -12.04 -13.46 -11.99
N VAL A 58 -13.11 -12.74 -12.30
CA VAL A 58 -13.86 -13.04 -13.53
C VAL A 58 -13.15 -12.35 -14.67
N THR A 59 -12.58 -13.19 -15.52
CA THR A 59 -12.17 -12.92 -16.89
C THR A 59 -13.10 -11.93 -17.57
N ASP A 60 -12.59 -10.76 -17.96
CA ASP A 60 -13.08 -10.15 -19.19
C ASP A 60 -11.97 -9.34 -19.87
N LYS A 61 -11.64 -9.79 -21.09
CA LYS A 61 -10.89 -9.00 -22.06
C LYS A 61 -11.86 -7.99 -22.66
N SER A 62 -12.24 -6.97 -21.89
CA SER A 62 -12.93 -5.80 -22.44
C SER A 62 -12.02 -4.60 -22.30
N SER A 63 -11.57 -4.12 -23.46
CA SER A 63 -11.02 -2.78 -23.64
C SER A 63 -12.10 -1.78 -23.22
N HIS A 64 -12.06 -1.35 -21.97
CA HIS A 64 -12.69 -0.10 -21.59
C HIS A 64 -11.65 0.99 -21.74
N THR A 65 -11.81 1.83 -22.76
CA THR A 65 -11.32 3.20 -22.75
C THR A 65 -12.04 3.92 -21.62
N VAL A 66 -11.62 3.67 -20.38
CA VAL A 66 -12.05 4.46 -19.23
C VAL A 66 -11.38 5.80 -19.40
N ASP A 67 -12.21 6.83 -19.50
CA ASP A 67 -11.83 8.23 -19.41
C ASP A 67 -11.13 8.45 -18.05
N THR A 68 -9.82 8.17 -18.04
CA THR A 68 -9.04 8.05 -16.82
C THR A 68 -8.34 9.38 -16.61
N SER A 69 -9.03 10.31 -15.95
CA SER A 69 -8.29 11.23 -15.11
C SER A 69 -7.67 10.36 -14.02
N PRO A 70 -6.33 10.21 -13.96
CA PRO A 70 -5.70 9.33 -12.98
C PRO A 70 -6.13 9.79 -11.59
N GLU A 71 -6.78 8.89 -10.85
CA GLU A 71 -7.06 9.12 -9.43
C GLU A 71 -5.71 9.40 -8.74
N PRO A 72 -5.60 10.49 -7.97
CA PRO A 72 -4.33 10.88 -7.39
C PRO A 72 -3.82 9.79 -6.44
N LEU A 73 -2.55 9.42 -6.62
CA LEU A 73 -1.87 8.37 -5.85
C LEU A 73 -1.82 8.63 -4.33
N PHE A 74 -2.16 9.85 -3.91
CA PHE A 74 -2.23 10.28 -2.52
C PHE A 74 -3.43 11.17 -2.30
N HIS A 75 -4.06 11.05 -1.14
CA HIS A 75 -5.05 12.02 -0.69
C HIS A 75 -4.31 13.19 -0.04
N ILE A 76 -4.31 14.31 -0.76
CA ILE A 76 -3.69 15.56 -0.38
C ILE A 76 -4.76 16.65 -0.44
N GLY A 77 -4.81 17.53 0.56
CA GLY A 77 -5.81 18.60 0.61
C GLY A 77 -5.80 19.46 -0.65
N LYS A 78 -7.00 19.89 -1.11
CA LYS A 78 -7.20 20.59 -2.40
C LYS A 78 -6.28 21.79 -2.64
N ALA A 79 -5.85 22.49 -1.59
CA ALA A 79 -4.93 23.63 -1.68
C ALA A 79 -3.56 23.27 -2.29
N HIS A 80 -3.21 21.98 -2.30
CA HIS A 80 -1.93 21.48 -2.81
C HIS A 80 -2.14 20.54 -4.01
N ALA A 81 -3.36 20.54 -4.59
CA ALA A 81 -3.65 19.80 -5.82
C ALA A 81 -2.78 20.33 -6.96
N GLY A 82 -2.20 19.42 -7.75
CA GLY A 82 -1.33 19.75 -8.88
C GLY A 82 0.15 19.95 -8.51
N LEU A 83 0.53 19.92 -7.23
CA LEU A 83 1.95 19.83 -6.87
C LEU A 83 2.50 18.44 -7.21
N ALA A 84 3.75 18.41 -7.69
CA ALA A 84 4.47 17.15 -7.86
C ALA A 84 4.61 16.44 -6.50
N VAL A 85 4.41 15.12 -6.49
CA VAL A 85 4.51 14.30 -5.29
C VAL A 85 5.57 13.23 -5.50
N HIS A 86 6.47 13.09 -4.52
CA HIS A 86 7.58 12.15 -4.56
C HIS A 86 7.61 11.32 -3.28
N LEU A 87 7.95 10.03 -3.41
CA LEU A 87 8.27 9.19 -2.25
C LEU A 87 9.70 9.47 -1.76
N GLY A 88 9.86 9.55 -0.45
CA GLY A 88 11.15 9.78 0.20
C GLY A 88 12.09 8.60 0.00
N LYS A 89 13.21 8.82 -0.71
CA LYS A 89 14.26 7.81 -0.96
C LYS A 89 15.02 7.33 0.28
N CYS A 90 14.79 7.95 1.44
CA CYS A 90 15.42 7.56 2.69
C CYS A 90 14.62 6.53 3.49
N CYS A 91 13.30 6.49 3.32
CA CYS A 91 12.40 5.63 4.11
C CYS A 91 11.49 4.75 3.25
N HIS A 92 11.43 4.97 1.94
CA HIS A 92 10.66 4.17 0.97
C HIS A 92 9.25 3.83 1.46
N PRO A 93 8.37 4.83 1.65
CA PRO A 93 7.05 4.60 2.22
C PRO A 93 6.24 3.60 1.39
N LEU A 94 5.63 2.63 2.05
CA LEU A 94 4.80 1.58 1.45
C LEU A 94 3.32 1.78 1.75
N PRO A 95 2.41 1.29 0.88
CA PRO A 95 0.97 1.32 1.15
C PRO A 95 0.62 0.76 2.53
N GLY A 96 -0.11 1.57 3.32
CA GLY A 96 -0.47 1.24 4.70
C GLY A 96 0.46 1.84 5.77
N ASP A 97 1.63 2.34 5.38
CA ASP A 97 2.49 3.09 6.30
C ASP A 97 1.81 4.37 6.77
N LYS A 98 2.10 4.77 8.01
CA LYS A 98 1.76 6.09 8.52
C LYS A 98 2.70 7.10 7.88
N ILE A 99 2.18 7.90 6.96
CA ILE A 99 2.96 8.84 6.15
C ILE A 99 2.68 10.30 6.50
N VAL A 100 3.61 11.17 6.13
CA VAL A 100 3.51 12.64 6.22
C VAL A 100 4.15 13.27 4.98
N GLY A 101 3.68 14.43 4.55
CA GLY A 101 4.26 15.19 3.44
C GLY A 101 5.08 16.37 3.95
N ILE A 102 6.20 16.65 3.29
CA ILE A 102 6.97 17.88 3.45
C ILE A 102 6.94 18.65 2.14
N VAL A 103 6.44 19.87 2.18
CA VAL A 103 6.40 20.79 1.03
C VAL A 103 7.78 21.45 0.90
N THR A 104 8.35 21.44 -0.30
CA THR A 104 9.62 22.12 -0.60
C THR A 104 9.54 22.85 -1.93
N THR A 105 10.02 24.08 -1.97
CA THR A 105 10.04 24.91 -3.17
C THR A 105 10.84 24.22 -4.28
N GLY A 106 10.27 24.15 -5.49
CA GLY A 106 10.90 23.56 -6.67
C GLY A 106 10.82 22.03 -6.77
N LYS A 107 10.58 21.31 -5.67
CA LYS A 107 10.39 19.84 -5.68
C LYS A 107 8.95 19.39 -5.44
N GLY A 108 8.10 20.27 -4.91
CA GLY A 108 6.74 19.90 -4.52
C GLY A 108 6.72 19.18 -3.17
N ILE A 109 5.95 18.10 -3.08
CA ILE A 109 5.71 17.37 -1.83
C ILE A 109 6.57 16.10 -1.81
N THR A 110 7.35 15.91 -0.75
CA THR A 110 8.04 14.64 -0.49
C THR A 110 7.35 13.91 0.65
N VAL A 111 6.89 12.69 0.39
CA VAL A 111 6.20 11.82 1.35
C VAL A 111 7.20 10.98 2.11
N HIS A 112 7.14 11.01 3.44
CA HIS A 112 7.98 10.25 4.34
C HIS A 112 7.13 9.36 5.25
N THR A 113 7.71 8.28 5.76
CA THR A 113 7.14 7.59 6.92
C THR A 113 7.22 8.50 8.15
N LYS A 114 6.24 8.43 9.06
CA LYS A 114 6.17 9.28 10.26
C LYS A 114 7.39 9.17 11.17
N ASN A 115 8.14 8.07 11.09
CA ASN A 115 9.36 7.79 11.87
C ASN A 115 10.67 8.06 11.09
N CYS A 116 10.60 8.71 9.93
CA CYS A 116 11.79 8.98 9.12
C CYS A 116 12.75 9.96 9.82
N ASN A 117 14.02 9.58 9.97
CA ASN A 117 15.04 10.41 10.62
C ASN A 117 15.29 11.76 9.92
N THR A 118 15.02 11.86 8.61
CA THR A 118 15.17 13.11 7.86
C THR A 118 14.17 14.20 8.30
N LEU A 119 13.04 13.80 8.90
CA LEU A 119 12.02 14.74 9.36
C LEU A 119 12.51 15.66 10.47
N ALA A 120 13.54 15.26 11.23
CA ALA A 120 14.14 16.08 12.28
C ALA A 120 14.56 17.49 11.79
N LYS A 121 14.91 17.61 10.50
CA LYS A 121 15.31 18.88 9.87
C LYS A 121 14.18 19.90 9.71
N PHE A 122 12.93 19.45 9.80
CA PHE A 122 11.75 20.26 9.49
C PHE A 122 10.85 20.49 10.72
N VAL A 123 11.21 19.93 11.88
CA VAL A 123 10.38 19.99 13.11
C VAL A 123 10.09 21.44 13.53
N GLU A 124 11.04 22.35 13.33
CA GLU A 124 10.91 23.77 13.69
C GLU A 124 10.15 24.60 12.65
N ILE A 125 9.74 24.00 11.54
CA ILE A 125 9.12 24.68 10.39
C ILE A 125 7.76 24.03 10.08
N PRO A 126 6.76 24.17 10.98
CA PRO A 126 5.49 23.44 10.90
C PRO A 126 4.68 23.73 9.62
N GLU A 127 4.85 24.90 9.01
CA GLU A 127 4.17 25.30 7.78
C GLU A 127 4.52 24.44 6.56
N LEU A 128 5.65 23.71 6.60
CA LEU A 128 6.02 22.78 5.53
C LEU A 128 5.35 21.41 5.68
N TRP A 129 4.75 21.12 6.83
CA TRP A 129 4.16 19.82 7.12
C TRP A 129 2.76 19.70 6.55
N LEU A 130 2.50 18.56 5.92
CA LEU A 130 1.24 18.28 5.27
C LEU A 130 0.75 16.90 5.66
N ASN A 131 -0.55 16.80 5.99
CA ASN A 131 -1.19 15.51 6.22
C ASN A 131 -1.44 14.83 4.86
N VAL A 132 -0.88 13.63 4.69
CA VAL A 132 -0.99 12.83 3.48
C VAL A 132 -1.55 11.48 3.87
N ASP A 133 -2.53 10.99 3.12
CA ASP A 133 -3.07 9.65 3.30
C ASP A 133 -2.93 8.83 2.00
N TRP A 134 -2.81 7.52 2.16
CA TRP A 134 -2.93 6.58 1.05
C TRP A 134 -4.35 6.60 0.46
N PRO A 135 -4.50 6.33 -0.85
CA PRO A 135 -5.80 6.28 -1.49
C PRO A 135 -6.62 5.13 -0.88
N ARG A 136 -7.92 5.35 -0.69
CA ARG A 136 -8.80 4.37 -0.03
C ARG A 136 -9.22 3.21 -0.95
N SER A 137 -9.01 3.32 -2.25
CA SER A 137 -9.38 2.29 -3.23
C SER A 137 -8.18 1.41 -3.58
N ALA A 138 -8.33 0.09 -3.39
CA ALA A 138 -7.32 -0.90 -3.77
C ALA A 138 -7.06 -0.93 -5.30
N THR A 139 -7.94 -0.35 -6.11
CA THR A 139 -7.70 -0.18 -7.56
C THR A 139 -6.65 0.89 -7.82
N SER A 140 -6.64 1.99 -7.07
CA SER A 140 -5.62 3.05 -7.20
C SER A 140 -4.25 2.61 -6.69
N LEU A 141 -4.18 1.72 -5.69
CA LEU A 141 -2.91 1.18 -5.18
C LEU A 141 -2.19 0.28 -6.19
N LEU A 142 -2.92 -0.50 -6.99
CA LEU A 142 -2.34 -1.34 -8.05
C LEU A 142 -1.72 -0.51 -9.18
N LEU A 143 -2.40 0.56 -9.61
CA LEU A 143 -1.87 1.49 -10.62
C LEU A 143 -0.61 2.23 -10.11
N ALA A 144 -0.59 2.59 -8.81
CA ALA A 144 0.55 3.24 -8.17
C ALA A 144 1.83 2.39 -8.16
N VAL A 145 1.67 1.08 -7.93
CA VAL A 145 2.79 0.15 -7.75
C VAL A 145 3.31 -0.39 -9.10
N PHE A 146 2.42 -0.56 -10.08
CA PHE A 146 2.75 -1.23 -11.35
C PHE A 146 2.77 -0.32 -12.58
N GLY A 147 2.38 0.96 -12.46
CA GLY A 147 2.48 1.92 -13.57
C GLY A 147 1.69 1.53 -14.83
N LEU A 148 0.57 0.82 -14.64
CA LEU A 148 -0.41 0.49 -15.69
C LEU A 148 -1.51 1.55 -15.76
#